data_AF-A0A929QJE4-F1
#
_entry.id   AF-A0A929QJE4-F1
#
_cell.length_a   1.000
_cell.length_b   1.000
_cell.length_c   1.000
_cell.angle_alpha   90.00
_cell.angle_beta   90.00
_cell.angle_gamma   90.00
#
_symmetry.space_group_name_H-M   'P 1'
#
loop_
_entity.id
_entity.type
_entity.pdbx_description
1 polymer ?
#
loop_
_entity_poly.entity_id
_entity_poly.type
_entity_poly.pdbx_seq_one_letter_code
_entity_poly.pdbx_strand_id
1 'polypeptide(L)'
;VYSKGSENFYKILEQISKGQIRLISVEKLDAAAMLELKEAVEDGVNIGIMGDRTPLNGDKFIRLSFLGKEAKFNYGPYLLAGILGVKMSALWCIKKGDKFDIELSDISDEIKLSRDRKASVLPYVQSYVRQLEEKACKSPSQWFNFFDFWR
;
A
#
# COMPACT_ATOMS: atom_id res chain seq x y z
N VAL A 1 10.78 -0.45 -2.71
CA VAL A 1 11.45 0.58 -1.87
C VAL A 1 12.54 1.23 -2.71
N TYR A 2 12.65 2.56 -2.69
CA TYR A 2 13.70 3.31 -3.40
C TYR A 2 15.05 3.06 -2.69
N SER A 3 16.08 2.65 -3.43
CA SER A 3 17.30 2.06 -2.87
C SER A 3 18.36 3.06 -2.34
N LYS A 4 18.23 4.36 -2.66
CA LYS A 4 19.33 5.34 -2.46
C LYS A 4 19.46 5.98 -1.06
N GLY A 5 18.78 5.48 -0.03
CA GLY A 5 18.87 6.07 1.33
C GLY A 5 18.46 5.15 2.48
N SER A 6 18.40 3.84 2.25
CA SER A 6 17.63 2.90 3.07
C SER A 6 18.47 1.83 3.78
N GLU A 7 19.80 1.82 3.66
CA GLU A 7 20.63 0.75 4.24
C GLU A 7 20.43 0.57 5.76
N ASN A 8 20.28 1.66 6.52
CA ASN A 8 19.97 1.57 7.95
C ASN A 8 18.56 1.04 8.21
N PHE A 9 17.58 1.41 7.39
CA PHE A 9 16.21 0.89 7.48
C PHE A 9 16.17 -0.62 7.20
N TYR A 10 16.92 -1.07 6.19
CA TYR A 10 17.07 -2.49 5.86
C TYR A 10 17.67 -3.27 7.02
N LYS A 11 18.78 -2.80 7.59
CA LYS A 11 19.44 -3.46 8.73
C LYS A 11 18.51 -3.58 9.95
N ILE A 12 17.78 -2.51 10.26
CA ILE A 12 16.83 -2.51 11.39
C ILE A 12 15.68 -3.48 11.12
N LEU A 13 15.10 -3.46 9.91
CA LEU A 13 14.03 -4.39 9.55
C LEU A 13 14.49 -5.84 9.58
N GLU A 14 15.70 -6.13 9.09
CA GLU A 14 16.26 -7.49 9.12
C GLU A 14 16.46 -7.98 10.56
N GLN A 15 16.98 -7.13 11.45
CA GLN A 15 17.11 -7.45 12.88
C GLN A 15 15.78 -7.69 13.57
N ILE A 16 14.77 -6.86 13.29
CA ILE A 16 13.43 -6.97 13.91
C ILE A 16 12.67 -8.17 13.36
N SER A 17 12.70 -8.36 12.04
CA SER A 17 11.95 -9.43 11.37
C SER A 17 12.62 -10.80 11.47
N LYS A 18 13.91 -10.87 11.83
CA LYS A 18 14.70 -12.11 11.86
C LYS A 18 14.61 -12.89 10.53
N GLY A 19 14.58 -12.17 9.42
CA GLY A 19 14.45 -12.74 8.08
C GLY A 19 13.03 -13.15 7.65
N GLN A 20 12.01 -12.91 8.47
CA GLN A 20 10.61 -13.23 8.12
C GLN A 20 9.97 -12.21 7.16
N ILE A 21 10.60 -11.04 6.96
CA ILE A 21 10.14 -10.02 6.01
C ILE A 21 11.08 -9.99 4.82
N ARG A 22 10.54 -10.30 3.65
CA ARG A 22 11.23 -10.13 2.37
C ARG A 22 10.89 -8.78 1.77
N LEU A 23 11.90 -7.98 1.43
CA LEU A 23 11.72 -6.66 0.83
C LEU A 23 11.94 -6.71 -0.67
N ILE A 24 10.93 -6.29 -1.43
CA ILE A 24 10.96 -6.27 -2.90
C ILE A 24 10.98 -4.82 -3.38
N SER A 25 11.87 -4.51 -4.33
CA SER A 25 11.90 -3.19 -4.96
C SER A 25 10.86 -3.11 -6.08
N VAL A 26 10.05 -2.05 -6.05
CA VAL A 26 9.01 -1.76 -7.05
C VAL A 26 9.64 -1.43 -8.41
N GLU A 27 10.89 -0.99 -8.46
CA GLU A 27 11.64 -0.68 -9.69
C GLU A 27 11.93 -1.94 -10.53
N LYS A 28 11.82 -3.14 -9.94
CA LYS A 28 12.13 -4.42 -10.57
C LYS A 28 10.90 -5.35 -10.69
N LEU A 29 9.70 -4.79 -10.85
CA LEU A 29 8.49 -5.58 -11.11
C LEU A 29 8.42 -5.98 -12.60
N ASP A 30 9.35 -6.82 -13.04
CA ASP A 30 9.31 -7.48 -14.34
C ASP A 30 8.47 -8.77 -14.28
N ALA A 31 8.38 -9.50 -15.39
CA ALA A 31 7.59 -10.73 -15.47
C ALA A 31 8.08 -11.82 -14.49
N ALA A 32 9.38 -11.91 -14.24
CA ALA A 32 9.94 -12.89 -13.32
C ALA A 32 9.58 -12.55 -11.87
N ALA A 33 9.69 -11.28 -11.48
CA ALA A 33 9.24 -10.80 -10.17
C ALA A 33 7.74 -11.00 -9.97
N MET A 34 6.92 -10.83 -11.03
CA MET A 34 5.48 -11.09 -10.95
C MET A 34 5.15 -12.56 -10.73
N LEU A 35 5.88 -13.48 -11.37
CA LEU A 35 5.72 -14.91 -11.13
C LEU A 35 6.10 -15.27 -9.69
N GLU A 36 7.24 -14.74 -9.21
CA GLU A 36 7.69 -14.96 -7.84
C GLU A 36 6.69 -14.43 -6.80
N LEU A 37 6.10 -13.26 -7.04
CA LEU A 37 5.04 -12.73 -6.17
C LEU A 37 3.80 -13.62 -6.17
N LYS A 38 3.45 -14.19 -7.32
CA LYS A 38 2.32 -15.11 -7.44
C LYS A 38 2.57 -16.40 -6.66
N GLU A 39 3.72 -17.04 -6.87
CA GLU A 39 4.12 -18.25 -6.14
C GLU A 39 4.15 -18.00 -4.64
N ALA A 40 4.73 -16.87 -4.20
CA ALA A 40 4.76 -16.52 -2.78
C ALA A 40 3.35 -16.40 -2.17
N VAL A 41 2.40 -15.76 -2.87
CA VAL A 41 1.02 -15.66 -2.35
C VAL A 41 0.31 -17.01 -2.35
N GLU A 42 0.54 -17.86 -3.36
CA GLU A 42 0.02 -19.23 -3.40
C GLU A 42 0.57 -20.08 -2.24
N ASP A 43 1.80 -19.82 -1.80
CA ASP A 43 2.43 -20.41 -0.61
C ASP A 43 1.99 -19.76 0.72
N GLY A 44 1.01 -18.86 0.70
CA GLY A 44 0.43 -18.21 1.89
C GLY A 44 1.21 -16.98 2.39
N VAL A 45 2.13 -16.43 1.59
CA VAL A 45 2.83 -15.18 1.93
C VAL A 45 1.92 -13.97 1.69
N ASN A 46 1.90 -13.06 2.64
CA ASN A 46 1.19 -11.79 2.50
C ASN A 46 2.11 -10.72 1.91
N ILE A 47 1.59 -9.93 0.96
CA ILE A 47 2.30 -8.78 0.38
C ILE A 47 1.85 -7.50 1.09
N GLY A 48 2.78 -6.84 1.78
CA GLY A 48 2.55 -5.54 2.41
C GLY A 48 3.01 -4.37 1.52
N ILE A 49 2.13 -3.38 1.32
CA ILE A 49 2.44 -2.15 0.58
C ILE A 49 1.94 -0.94 1.37
N MET A 50 2.77 0.11 1.44
CA MET A 50 2.32 1.39 1.98
C MET A 50 1.33 2.06 1.01
N GLY A 51 0.04 2.07 1.37
CA GLY A 51 -1.04 2.58 0.53
C GLY A 51 -1.08 4.11 0.40
N ASP A 52 -0.44 4.84 1.32
CA ASP A 52 -0.40 6.31 1.34
C ASP A 52 0.84 6.89 0.66
N ARG A 53 1.60 6.09 -0.10
CA ARG A 53 2.85 6.54 -0.74
C ARG A 53 2.74 6.57 -2.25
N THR A 54 2.80 7.77 -2.80
CA THR A 54 2.82 7.97 -4.25
C THR A 54 4.25 7.83 -4.80
N PRO A 55 4.46 7.03 -5.88
CA PRO A 55 5.77 6.94 -6.51
C PRO A 55 6.24 8.30 -7.00
N LEU A 56 7.49 8.67 -6.73
CA LEU A 56 8.07 9.96 -7.15
C LEU A 56 8.12 10.14 -8.68
N ASN A 57 8.23 9.02 -9.43
CA ASN A 57 8.39 9.01 -10.89
C ASN A 57 7.33 8.14 -11.61
N GLY A 58 6.15 7.94 -11.00
CA GLY A 58 5.09 7.09 -11.55
C GLY A 58 3.90 7.88 -12.09
N ASP A 59 3.35 7.44 -13.22
CA ASP A 59 2.11 7.95 -13.82
C ASP A 59 0.84 7.26 -13.27
N LYS A 60 1.01 6.18 -12.50
CA LYS A 60 -0.07 5.37 -11.93
C LYS A 60 -0.71 6.00 -10.70
N PHE A 61 -1.29 7.20 -10.85
CA PHE A 61 -2.08 7.86 -9.81
C PHE A 61 -3.52 8.22 -10.22
N ILE A 62 -4.40 8.28 -9.23
CA ILE A 62 -5.74 8.86 -9.30
C ILE A 62 -5.76 10.08 -8.38
N ARG A 63 -6.39 11.17 -8.83
CA ARG A 63 -6.67 12.33 -7.98
C ARG A 63 -8.00 12.11 -7.28
N LEU A 64 -8.01 12.23 -5.97
CA LEU A 64 -9.20 12.13 -5.12
C LEU A 64 -9.17 13.25 -4.09
N SER A 65 -10.35 13.70 -3.67
CA SER A 65 -10.48 14.56 -2.50
C SER A 65 -10.05 13.79 -1.26
N PHE A 66 -9.18 14.41 -0.45
CA PHE A 66 -8.70 13.89 0.82
C PHE A 66 -8.44 15.06 1.78
N LEU A 67 -9.14 15.07 2.92
CA LEU A 67 -9.11 16.15 3.90
C LEU A 67 -9.42 17.52 3.27
N GLY A 68 -10.40 17.54 2.36
CA GLY A 68 -10.90 18.74 1.69
C GLY A 68 -10.00 19.31 0.58
N LYS A 69 -8.93 18.60 0.18
CA LYS A 69 -8.06 18.99 -0.93
C LYS A 69 -7.79 17.82 -1.86
N GLU A 70 -7.53 18.08 -3.13
CA GLU A 70 -7.13 17.03 -4.07
C GLU A 70 -5.73 16.50 -3.73
N ALA A 71 -5.60 15.17 -3.63
CA ALA A 71 -4.33 14.48 -3.45
C ALA A 71 -4.16 13.36 -4.49
N LYS A 72 -2.91 12.98 -4.77
CA LYS A 72 -2.59 11.86 -5.66
C LYS A 72 -2.47 10.57 -4.85
N PHE A 73 -3.21 9.55 -5.24
CA PHE A 73 -3.12 8.21 -4.67
C PHE A 73 -2.60 7.21 -5.69
N ASN A 74 -1.67 6.34 -5.28
CA ASN A 74 -1.16 5.30 -6.16
C ASN A 74 -2.25 4.26 -6.42
N TYR A 75 -2.43 3.86 -7.68
CA TYR A 75 -3.35 2.76 -8.01
C TYR A 75 -2.62 1.48 -8.45
N GLY A 76 -1.29 1.54 -8.53
CA GLY A 76 -0.44 0.38 -8.84
C GLY A 76 -0.66 -0.85 -7.94
N PRO A 77 -0.80 -0.71 -6.61
CA PRO A 77 -1.06 -1.84 -5.72
C PRO A 77 -2.36 -2.60 -6.06
N TYR A 78 -3.39 -1.88 -6.46
CA TYR A 78 -4.69 -2.45 -6.83
C TYR A 78 -4.62 -3.19 -8.17
N LEU A 79 -3.81 -2.69 -9.12
CA LEU A 79 -3.51 -3.45 -10.34
C LEU A 79 -2.76 -4.73 -10.03
N LEU A 80 -1.76 -4.66 -9.15
CA LEU A 80 -1.00 -5.84 -8.73
C LEU A 80 -1.93 -6.90 -8.13
N ALA A 81 -2.79 -6.51 -7.19
CA ALA A 81 -3.75 -7.43 -6.59
C ALA A 81 -4.74 -8.02 -7.61
N GLY A 82 -5.22 -7.21 -8.58
CA GLY A 82 -6.07 -7.72 -9.65
C GLY A 82 -5.36 -8.65 -10.64
N ILE A 83 -4.05 -8.48 -10.86
CA ILE A 83 -3.24 -9.39 -11.69
C ILE A 83 -2.99 -10.71 -10.95
N LEU A 84 -2.71 -10.64 -9.64
CA LEU A 84 -2.47 -11.80 -8.80
C LEU A 84 -3.75 -12.55 -8.45
N GLY A 85 -4.93 -11.91 -8.54
CA GLY A 85 -6.21 -12.51 -8.19
C GLY A 85 -6.39 -12.71 -6.68
N VAL A 86 -5.91 -11.76 -5.87
CA VAL A 86 -5.80 -11.90 -4.41
C VAL A 86 -6.74 -10.96 -3.66
N LYS A 87 -7.17 -11.37 -2.47
CA LYS A 87 -7.89 -10.52 -1.52
C LYS A 87 -7.00 -9.36 -1.07
N MET A 88 -7.60 -8.18 -0.92
CA MET A 88 -6.95 -6.97 -0.44
C MET A 88 -7.67 -6.42 0.80
N SER A 89 -6.88 -6.10 1.82
CA SER A 89 -7.33 -5.43 3.03
C SER A 89 -6.40 -4.25 3.34
N ALA A 90 -6.94 -3.20 3.95
CA ALA A 90 -6.16 -2.13 4.54
C ALA A 90 -5.77 -2.54 5.97
N LEU A 91 -4.49 -2.37 6.33
CA LEU A 91 -3.99 -2.60 7.68
C LEU A 91 -3.83 -1.26 8.40
N TRP A 92 -4.50 -1.12 9.53
CA TRP A 92 -4.40 0.05 10.41
C TRP A 92 -3.74 -0.36 11.72
N CYS A 93 -2.82 0.47 12.21
CA CYS A 93 -2.15 0.25 13.49
C CYS A 93 -2.14 1.58 14.25
N ILE A 94 -2.83 1.64 15.39
CA ILE A 94 -2.96 2.84 16.23
C ILE A 94 -2.48 2.51 17.63
N LYS A 95 -1.57 3.34 18.17
CA LYS A 95 -1.11 3.24 19.55
C LYS A 95 -2.19 3.75 20.51
N LYS A 96 -2.50 2.95 21.54
CA LYS A 96 -3.42 3.24 22.65
C LYS A 96 -2.69 2.98 23.97
N GLY A 97 -2.16 4.05 24.58
CA GLY A 97 -1.28 3.93 25.74
C GLY A 97 -0.05 3.09 25.38
N ASP A 98 0.17 1.98 26.09
CA ASP A 98 1.29 1.07 25.86
C ASP A 98 0.97 -0.10 24.90
N LYS A 99 -0.22 -0.10 24.30
CA LYS A 99 -0.69 -1.13 23.37
C LYS A 99 -0.90 -0.58 21.96
N PHE A 100 -1.02 -1.48 20.99
CA PHE A 100 -1.39 -1.17 19.62
C PHE A 100 -2.70 -1.88 19.26
N ASP A 101 -3.66 -1.11 18.74
CA ASP A 101 -4.85 -1.64 18.11
C ASP A 101 -4.52 -1.87 16.63
N ILE A 102 -4.59 -3.13 16.19
CA ILE A 102 -4.38 -3.54 14.80
C ILE A 102 -5.72 -3.96 14.21
N GLU A 103 -6.07 -3.38 13.06
CA GLU A 103 -7.31 -3.64 12.36
C GLU A 103 -7.01 -3.96 10.89
N LEU A 104 -7.62 -5.02 10.38
CA LEU A 104 -7.69 -5.32 8.95
C LEU A 104 -9.10 -4.95 8.47
N SER A 105 -9.17 -3.94 7.61
CA SER A 105 -10.43 -3.50 6.98
C SER A 105 -10.48 -4.01 5.55
N ASP A 106 -11.61 -4.56 5.13
CA ASP A 106 -11.75 -5.07 3.76
C ASP A 106 -11.66 -3.95 2.71
N ILE A 107 -10.99 -4.25 1.60
CA ILE A 107 -10.97 -3.42 0.38
C ILE A 107 -11.65 -4.17 -0.76
N SER A 108 -11.26 -5.42 -1.00
CA SER A 108 -11.92 -6.30 -1.96
C SER A 108 -11.51 -7.76 -1.75
N ASP A 109 -12.44 -8.71 -1.96
CA ASP A 109 -12.10 -10.13 -2.06
C ASP A 109 -11.45 -10.46 -3.42
N GLU A 110 -11.79 -9.71 -4.48
CA GLU A 110 -11.20 -9.84 -5.82
C GLU A 110 -11.24 -8.49 -6.55
N ILE A 111 -10.16 -8.11 -7.22
CA ILE A 111 -10.13 -6.90 -8.06
C ILE A 111 -10.29 -7.28 -9.54
N LYS A 112 -11.46 -7.02 -10.10
CA LYS A 112 -11.75 -7.29 -11.52
C LYS A 112 -11.22 -6.17 -12.41
N LEU A 113 -10.20 -6.48 -13.20
CA LEU A 113 -9.57 -5.49 -14.07
C LEU A 113 -10.21 -5.46 -15.46
N SER A 114 -10.63 -4.27 -15.89
CA SER A 114 -11.18 -4.05 -17.24
C SER A 114 -10.08 -3.65 -18.23
N ARG A 115 -10.44 -3.36 -19.50
CA ARG A 115 -9.51 -2.74 -20.46
C ARG A 115 -9.03 -1.37 -19.97
N ASP A 116 -9.94 -0.57 -19.40
CA ASP A 116 -9.57 0.63 -18.67
C ASP A 116 -9.14 0.23 -17.24
N ARG A 117 -7.84 0.03 -17.09
CA ARG A 117 -7.22 -0.40 -15.83
C ARG A 117 -7.44 0.63 -14.73
N LYS A 118 -7.30 1.92 -15.03
CA LYS A 118 -7.45 3.01 -14.04
C LYS A 118 -8.89 3.12 -13.57
N ALA A 119 -9.86 3.09 -14.49
CA ALA A 119 -11.27 3.10 -14.12
C ALA A 119 -11.66 1.86 -13.30
N SER A 120 -11.14 0.68 -13.65
CA SER A 120 -11.49 -0.56 -12.94
C SER A 120 -11.03 -0.59 -11.48
N VAL A 121 -9.97 0.14 -11.12
CA VAL A 121 -9.45 0.16 -9.75
C VAL A 121 -9.94 1.34 -8.91
N LEU A 122 -10.58 2.33 -9.54
CA LEU A 122 -11.06 3.55 -8.89
C LEU A 122 -11.91 3.27 -7.63
N PRO A 123 -12.90 2.35 -7.64
CA PRO A 123 -13.74 2.12 -6.46
C PRO A 123 -12.95 1.62 -5.24
N TYR A 124 -11.94 0.78 -5.46
CA TYR A 124 -11.11 0.25 -4.36
C TYR A 124 -10.20 1.32 -3.79
N VAL A 125 -9.63 2.17 -4.65
CA VAL A 125 -8.82 3.32 -4.23
C VAL A 125 -9.69 4.29 -3.42
N GLN A 126 -10.92 4.58 -3.87
CA GLN A 126 -11.86 5.43 -3.12
C GLN A 126 -12.21 4.85 -1.75
N SER A 127 -12.42 3.53 -1.66
CA SER A 127 -12.65 2.85 -0.37
C SER A 127 -11.48 3.06 0.59
N TYR A 128 -10.25 2.86 0.12
CA TYR A 128 -9.05 3.10 0.93
C TYR A 128 -8.92 4.56 1.35
N VAL A 129 -9.11 5.52 0.44
CA VAL A 129 -8.98 6.95 0.74
C VAL A 129 -9.98 7.39 1.80
N ARG A 130 -11.23 6.93 1.71
CA ARG A 130 -12.24 7.19 2.74
C ARG A 130 -11.81 6.64 4.09
N GLN A 131 -11.33 5.40 4.14
CA GLN A 131 -10.87 4.79 5.39
C GLN A 131 -9.67 5.55 5.97
N LEU A 132 -8.68 5.90 5.13
CA LEU A 132 -7.53 6.70 5.54
C LEU A 132 -7.96 8.05 6.12
N GLU A 133 -8.91 8.73 5.46
CA GLU A 133 -9.42 10.02 5.90
C GLU A 133 -10.10 9.91 7.27
N GLU A 134 -10.93 8.89 7.46
CA GLU A 134 -11.56 8.61 8.76
C GLU A 134 -10.54 8.35 9.87
N LYS A 135 -9.49 7.56 9.60
CA LYS A 135 -8.44 7.25 10.59
C LYS A 135 -7.55 8.48 10.87
N ALA A 136 -7.18 9.23 9.83
CA ALA A 136 -6.38 10.45 9.96
C ALA A 136 -7.13 11.53 10.76
N CYS A 137 -8.44 11.71 10.54
CA CYS A 137 -9.26 12.61 11.35
C CYS A 137 -9.37 12.16 12.81
N LYS A 138 -9.50 10.85 13.07
CA LYS A 138 -9.63 10.30 14.42
C LYS A 138 -8.32 10.31 15.22
N SER A 139 -7.17 10.21 14.55
CA SER A 139 -5.85 10.09 15.20
C SER A 139 -4.76 10.81 14.38
N PRO A 140 -4.86 12.15 14.21
CA PRO A 140 -4.04 12.89 13.26
C PRO A 140 -2.54 12.83 13.58
N SER A 141 -2.17 12.82 14.85
CA SER A 141 -0.76 12.70 15.29
C SER A 141 -0.12 11.34 15.03
N GLN A 142 -0.92 10.33 14.66
CA GLN A 142 -0.46 8.97 14.39
C GLN A 142 -0.43 8.64 12.89
N TRP A 143 -0.83 9.58 12.04
CA TRP A 143 -0.56 9.49 10.61
C TRP A 143 0.82 10.11 10.32
N PHE A 144 1.83 9.26 10.19
CA PHE A 144 3.24 9.65 10.01
C PHE A 144 3.55 10.14 8.58
N ASN A 145 2.93 11.25 8.20
CA ASN A 145 3.13 11.93 6.93
C ASN A 145 4.10 13.11 7.09
N PHE A 146 5.37 12.90 6.74
CA PHE A 146 6.45 13.90 6.84
C PHE A 146 6.83 14.54 5.49
N PHE A 147 5.96 14.40 4.49
CA PHE A 147 6.12 14.99 3.18
C PHE A 147 4.83 15.71 2.79
N ASP A 148 4.93 16.55 1.78
CA ASP A 148 3.77 17.28 1.28
C ASP A 148 2.90 16.34 0.41
N PHE A 149 1.80 15.91 1.01
CA PHE A 149 0.89 14.90 0.46
C PHE A 149 0.02 15.44 -0.69
N TRP A 150 -0.16 16.77 -0.78
CA TRP A 150 -1.08 17.42 -1.71
C TRP A 150 -0.38 18.06 -2.93
N ARG A 151 0.89 17.74 -3.20
CA ARG A 151 1.61 18.19 -4.41
C ARG A 151 1.09 17.57 -5.70
#